data_AF-T1EJN1-F1
#
_entry.id   AF-T1EJN1-F1
#
_cell.length_a   1.000
_cell.length_b   1.000
_cell.length_c   1.000
_cell.angle_alpha   90.00
_cell.angle_beta   90.00
_cell.angle_gamma   90.00
#
_symmetry.space_group_name_H-M   'P 1'
#
loop_
_entity.id
_entity.type
_entity.pdbx_description
1 polymer ?
#
loop_
_entity_poly.entity_id
_entity_poly.type
_entity_poly.pdbx_seq_one_letter_code
_entity_poly.pdbx_strand_id
1 'polypeptide(L)'
;CLENSAKCNGTVECKDGSDEKDCFHKCQDNQFQCANDQCVDINNKCDGANDCGDGSDEQNCCHLEYFKCLTTGKCLPPQHLCDGTPDCSDPGIFDNSDESQC
;
A
#
# COMPACT_ATOMS: atom_id res chain seq x y z
N CYS A 1 20.48 4.54 -28.07
CA CYS A 1 19.85 3.90 -26.90
C CYS A 1 18.44 4.46 -26.85
N LEU A 2 17.44 3.58 -26.82
CA LEU A 2 16.04 3.91 -27.09
C LEU A 2 15.50 5.00 -26.14
N GLU A 3 14.40 5.62 -26.55
CA GLU A 3 13.65 6.61 -25.78
C GLU A 3 13.35 6.12 -24.36
N ASN A 4 13.14 7.05 -23.41
CA ASN A 4 12.84 6.72 -22.01
C ASN A 4 11.71 5.68 -21.84
N SER A 5 10.81 5.58 -22.81
CA SER A 5 9.70 4.61 -22.81
C SER A 5 10.13 3.16 -23.00
N ALA A 6 11.35 2.90 -23.46
CA ALA A 6 11.91 1.55 -23.61
C ALA A 6 12.68 1.10 -22.37
N LYS A 7 12.78 1.94 -21.33
CA LYS A 7 13.42 1.58 -20.06
C LYS A 7 12.38 0.91 -19.17
N CYS A 8 12.68 -0.26 -18.63
CA CYS A 8 11.79 -1.01 -17.73
C CYS A 8 10.41 -1.34 -18.33
N ASN A 9 10.33 -1.60 -19.62
CA ASN A 9 9.07 -1.95 -20.28
C ASN A 9 8.83 -3.47 -20.37
N GLY A 10 9.73 -4.28 -19.80
CA GLY A 10 9.62 -5.73 -19.78
C GLY A 10 10.09 -6.41 -21.07
N THR A 11 10.63 -5.65 -22.02
CA THR A 11 11.25 -6.18 -23.25
C THR A 11 12.69 -5.74 -23.37
N VAL A 12 13.60 -6.70 -23.55
CA VAL A 12 15.01 -6.41 -23.83
C VAL A 12 15.14 -5.92 -25.26
N GLU A 13 15.16 -4.60 -25.43
CA GLU A 13 15.32 -3.93 -26.71
C GLU A 13 16.77 -3.46 -26.92
N CYS A 14 17.49 -3.18 -25.84
CA CYS A 14 18.92 -2.89 -25.91
C CYS A 14 19.74 -4.17 -26.03
N LYS A 15 20.76 -4.17 -26.92
CA LYS A 15 21.68 -5.31 -27.14
C LYS A 15 22.36 -5.81 -25.85
N ASP A 16 22.59 -4.91 -24.90
CA ASP A 16 23.21 -5.21 -23.62
C ASP A 16 22.18 -5.46 -22.50
N GLY A 17 20.87 -5.36 -22.79
CA GLY A 17 19.78 -5.49 -21.82
C GLY A 17 19.78 -4.44 -20.72
N SER A 18 20.52 -3.35 -20.91
CA SER A 18 20.68 -2.28 -19.91
C SER A 18 19.38 -1.52 -19.62
N ASP A 19 18.42 -1.60 -20.54
CA ASP A 19 17.05 -1.12 -20.41
C ASP A 19 16.24 -1.87 -19.33
N GLU A 20 16.59 -3.12 -19.03
CA GLU A 20 15.85 -3.99 -18.09
C GLU A 20 16.68 -4.45 -16.87
N LYS A 21 17.98 -4.12 -16.82
CA LYS A 21 18.91 -4.58 -15.76
C LYS A 21 18.98 -3.70 -14.52
N ASP A 22 18.69 -2.40 -14.66
CA ASP A 22 18.73 -1.42 -13.57
C ASP A 22 17.31 -0.93 -13.23
N CYS A 23 16.40 -1.89 -13.09
CA CYS A 23 15.02 -1.63 -12.73
C CYS A 23 14.79 -1.95 -11.26
N PHE A 24 15.17 -1.02 -10.37
CA PHE A 24 14.92 -1.13 -8.93
C PHE A 24 13.42 -1.03 -8.57
N HIS A 25 12.58 -0.63 -9.52
CA HIS A 25 11.13 -0.57 -9.42
C HIS A 25 10.56 -1.26 -10.66
N LYS A 26 10.20 -2.55 -10.55
CA LYS A 26 9.60 -3.30 -11.69
C LYS A 26 8.18 -2.82 -12.04
N CYS A 27 7.62 -1.98 -11.18
CA CYS A 27 6.27 -1.44 -11.31
C CYS A 27 6.33 -0.03 -11.91
N GLN A 28 5.31 0.34 -12.67
CA GLN A 28 5.14 1.69 -13.20
C GLN A 28 5.09 2.73 -12.06
N ASP A 29 5.36 4.01 -12.33
CA ASP A 29 5.25 5.10 -11.33
C ASP A 29 3.90 5.13 -10.58
N ASN A 30 2.82 4.66 -11.22
CA ASN A 30 1.48 4.59 -10.62
C ASN A 30 1.13 3.20 -10.05
N GLN A 31 2.12 2.34 -9.83
CA GLN A 31 1.91 0.99 -9.31
C GLN A 31 2.71 0.76 -8.03
N PHE A 32 2.09 0.05 -7.08
CA PHE A 32 2.73 -0.39 -5.85
C PHE A 32 3.35 -1.77 -6.04
N GLN A 33 4.63 -1.90 -5.68
CA GLN A 33 5.33 -3.18 -5.65
C GLN A 33 5.09 -3.88 -4.31
N CYS A 34 4.46 -5.04 -4.35
CA CYS A 34 4.25 -5.89 -3.19
C CYS A 34 5.48 -6.71 -2.83
N ALA A 35 5.45 -7.33 -1.64
CA ALA A 35 6.57 -8.14 -1.17
C ALA A 35 6.79 -9.42 -2.00
N ASN A 36 5.79 -9.87 -2.77
CA ASN A 36 5.93 -10.96 -3.75
C ASN A 36 6.34 -10.50 -5.16
N ASP A 37 6.89 -9.29 -5.31
CA ASP A 37 7.27 -8.70 -6.59
C ASP A 37 6.10 -8.53 -7.59
N GLN A 38 4.86 -8.63 -7.12
CA GLN A 38 3.68 -8.25 -7.89
C GLN A 38 3.50 -6.74 -7.90
N CYS A 39 3.01 -6.22 -9.02
CA CYS A 39 2.63 -4.83 -9.18
C CYS A 39 1.11 -4.72 -9.17
N VAL A 40 0.59 -3.94 -8.23
CA VAL A 40 -0.83 -3.55 -8.17
C VAL A 40 -0.95 -2.06 -8.42
N ASP A 41 -2.13 -1.59 -8.78
CA ASP A 41 -2.34 -0.16 -8.94
C ASP A 41 -2.13 0.57 -7.60
N ILE A 42 -1.56 1.77 -7.62
CA ILE A 42 -1.37 2.54 -6.38
C ILE A 42 -2.71 2.88 -5.71
N ASN A 43 -3.82 2.88 -6.46
CA ASN A 43 -5.16 3.02 -5.91
C ASN A 43 -5.65 1.77 -5.17
N ASN A 44 -5.10 0.60 -5.48
CA ASN A 44 -5.40 -0.67 -4.80
C ASN A 44 -4.49 -0.87 -3.58
N LYS A 45 -3.55 0.05 -3.33
CA LYS A 45 -2.81 0.06 -2.08
C LYS A 45 -3.75 0.60 -1.00
N CYS A 46 -4.02 -0.18 0.04
CA CYS A 46 -4.88 0.22 1.16
C CYS A 46 -6.35 0.38 0.81
N ASP A 47 -6.85 -0.38 -0.16
CA ASP A 47 -8.25 -0.31 -0.60
C ASP A 47 -9.16 -1.29 0.17
N GLY A 48 -8.59 -2.07 1.09
CA GLY A 48 -9.30 -3.07 1.89
C GLY A 48 -9.45 -4.42 1.20
N ALA A 49 -8.91 -4.59 -0.01
CA ALA A 49 -8.82 -5.85 -0.73
C ALA A 49 -7.37 -6.34 -0.74
N ASN A 50 -7.19 -7.66 -0.87
CA ASN A 50 -5.86 -8.25 -1.02
C ASN A 50 -5.60 -8.45 -2.52
N ASP A 51 -5.16 -7.38 -3.16
CA ASP A 51 -4.86 -7.34 -4.60
C ASP A 51 -3.54 -8.02 -4.92
N CYS A 52 -2.63 -8.09 -3.95
CA CYS A 52 -1.36 -8.78 -4.13
C CYS A 52 -1.36 -10.28 -3.86
N GLY A 53 -2.48 -10.85 -3.41
CA GLY A 53 -2.60 -12.24 -3.01
C GLY A 53 -1.93 -12.58 -1.67
N ASP A 54 -0.94 -11.80 -1.23
CA ASP A 54 -0.26 -11.94 0.06
C ASP A 54 -0.63 -10.89 1.11
N GLY A 55 -1.39 -9.86 0.71
CA GLY A 55 -1.85 -8.77 1.56
C GLY A 55 -0.80 -7.69 1.80
N SER A 56 0.35 -7.72 1.11
CA SER A 56 1.37 -6.67 1.17
C SER A 56 0.84 -5.27 0.92
N ASP A 57 -0.10 -5.16 -0.01
CA ASP A 57 -0.82 -3.94 -0.36
C ASP A 57 -1.62 -3.36 0.81
N GLU A 58 -2.05 -4.21 1.75
CA GLU A 58 -2.81 -3.87 2.95
C GLU A 58 -1.97 -3.82 4.25
N GLN A 59 -0.77 -4.41 4.26
CA GLN A 59 0.06 -4.54 5.48
C GLN A 59 0.82 -3.26 5.87
N ASN A 60 1.00 -2.31 4.95
CA ASN A 60 1.74 -1.06 5.18
C ASN A 60 0.90 0.19 4.87
N CYS A 61 -0.32 0.18 5.38
CA CYS A 61 -1.33 1.23 5.13
C CYS A 61 -1.47 2.27 6.23
N CYS A 62 -0.87 2.03 7.40
CA CYS A 62 -0.70 3.06 8.39
C CYS A 62 0.47 3.94 7.97
N HIS A 63 0.17 5.12 7.42
CA HIS A 63 1.16 6.17 7.34
C HIS A 63 1.63 6.50 8.77
N LEU A 64 2.85 7.02 8.95
CA LEU A 64 3.45 7.26 10.27
C LEU A 64 2.61 8.20 11.17
N GLU A 65 1.67 8.94 10.58
CA GLU A 65 0.77 9.87 11.28
C GLU A 65 -0.64 9.32 11.51
N TYR A 66 -0.90 8.05 11.21
CA TYR A 66 -2.21 7.40 11.36
C TYR A 66 -2.21 6.51 12.60
N PHE A 67 -3.31 6.54 13.35
CA PHE A 67 -3.50 5.69 14.52
C PHE A 67 -3.99 4.31 14.10
N LYS A 68 -3.35 3.27 14.63
CA LYS A 68 -3.74 1.89 14.38
C LYS A 68 -4.64 1.38 15.51
N CYS A 69 -5.86 0.98 15.17
CA CYS A 69 -6.77 0.32 16.10
C CYS A 69 -6.12 -0.94 16.70
N LEU A 70 -6.23 -1.13 18.02
CA LEU A 70 -5.53 -2.21 18.70
C LEU A 70 -6.06 -3.60 18.31
N THR A 71 -7.36 -3.73 18.08
CA THR A 71 -7.99 -5.03 17.81
C THR A 71 -8.20 -5.29 16.33
N THR A 72 -8.76 -4.32 15.60
CA THR A 72 -9.06 -4.48 14.17
C THR A 72 -7.85 -4.26 13.27
N GLY A 73 -6.83 -3.54 13.76
CA GLY A 73 -5.68 -3.15 12.94
C GLY A 73 -5.98 -2.12 11.86
N LYS A 74 -7.21 -1.56 11.84
CA LYS A 74 -7.60 -0.44 10.98
C LYS A 74 -6.72 0.79 11.26
N CYS A 75 -6.38 1.51 10.22
CA CYS A 75 -5.58 2.73 10.29
C CYS A 75 -6.51 3.94 10.14
N LEU A 76 -6.61 4.75 11.18
CA LEU A 76 -7.44 5.94 11.24
C LEU A 76 -6.57 7.20 11.11
N PRO A 77 -6.96 8.17 10.27
CA PRO A 77 -6.31 9.47 10.26
C PRO A 77 -6.55 10.19 11.59
N PRO A 78 -5.70 11.17 11.97
CA PRO A 78 -5.78 11.84 13.26
C PRO A 78 -7.06 12.63 13.50
N GLN A 79 -7.87 12.86 12.46
CA GLN A 79 -9.20 13.48 12.57
C GLN A 79 -10.27 12.55 13.16
N HIS A 80 -10.05 11.23 13.11
CA HIS A 80 -10.91 10.18 13.68
C HIS A 80 -10.35 9.72 15.04
N LEU A 81 -9.50 10.53 15.67
CA LEU A 81 -9.05 10.33 17.04
C LEU A 81 -9.82 11.29 17.93
N CYS A 82 -10.58 10.74 18.87
CA CYS A 82 -11.40 11.52 19.80
C CYS A 82 -12.37 12.48 19.11
N ASP A 83 -12.95 12.03 18.02
CA ASP A 83 -14.00 12.75 17.29
C ASP A 83 -15.40 12.50 17.87
N GLY A 84 -15.49 11.65 18.90
CA GLY A 84 -16.72 11.28 19.59
C GLY A 84 -17.42 10.09 18.93
N THR A 85 -16.82 9.47 17.91
CA THR A 85 -17.34 8.28 17.26
C THR A 85 -16.32 7.13 17.33
N PRO A 86 -16.72 5.92 17.76
CA PRO A 86 -15.82 4.79 17.83
C PRO A 86 -15.60 4.21 16.42
N ASP A 87 -14.64 4.75 15.68
CA ASP A 87 -14.28 4.34 14.33
C ASP A 87 -13.53 3.00 14.29
N CYS A 88 -12.91 2.61 15.41
CA CYS A 88 -12.29 1.30 15.54
C CYS A 88 -13.30 0.16 15.76
N SER A 89 -14.58 0.46 16.03
CA SER A 89 -15.60 -0.55 16.29
C SER A 89 -16.17 -1.14 14.99
N ASP A 90 -16.01 -2.45 14.80
CA ASP A 90 -16.55 -3.22 13.68
C ASP A 90 -17.60 -4.22 14.21
N PRO A 91 -18.62 -4.64 13.43
CA PRO A 91 -19.59 -5.63 13.88
C PRO A 91 -18.95 -6.91 14.47
N GLY A 92 -19.07 -7.06 15.79
CA GLY A 92 -18.51 -8.18 16.55
C GLY A 92 -17.15 -7.89 17.22
N ILE A 93 -16.59 -6.70 17.00
CA ILE A 93 -15.37 -6.21 17.66
C ILE A 93 -15.68 -4.91 18.40
N PHE A 94 -15.66 -4.97 19.73
CA PHE A 94 -15.74 -3.78 20.57
C PHE A 94 -14.33 -3.21 20.75
N ASP A 95 -14.01 -2.20 19.94
CA ASP A 95 -12.76 -1.47 20.01
C ASP A 95 -13.06 0.03 19.93
N ASN A 96 -12.75 0.75 20.99
CA ASN A 96 -12.87 2.20 21.10
C ASN A 96 -11.49 2.82 21.35
N SER A 97 -10.44 2.21 20.79
CA SER A 97 -9.05 2.62 21.02
C SER A 97 -8.78 4.05 20.54
N ASP A 98 -9.48 4.46 19.50
CA ASP A 98 -9.47 5.80 18.91
C ASP A 98 -10.09 6.87 19.82
N GLU A 99 -11.00 6.48 20.73
CA GLU A 99 -11.75 7.39 21.63
C GLU A 99 -11.33 7.28 23.10
N SER A 100 -10.63 6.21 23.48
CA SER A 100 -10.31 5.92 24.89
C SER A 100 -8.98 6.51 25.38
N GLN A 101 -8.17 7.09 24.48
CA GLN A 101 -6.92 7.75 24.81
C GLN A 101 -6.82 9.17 24.24
N CYS A 102 -7.85 9.97 24.55
CA CYS A 102 -7.67 11.39 24.85
C CYS A 102 -7.61 11.60 26.38
#